data_AF-A0A5C3NS35-F1
#
_entry.id   AF-A0A5C3NS35-F1
#
_cell.length_a   1.000
_cell.length_b   1.000
_cell.length_c   1.000
_cell.angle_alpha   90.00
_cell.angle_beta   90.00
_cell.angle_gamma   90.00
#
_symmetry.space_group_name_H-M   'P 1'
#
loop_
_entity.id
_entity.type
_entity.pdbx_description
1 polymer ?
#
loop_
_entity_poly.entity_id
_entity_poly.type
_entity_poly.pdbx_seq_one_letter_code
_entity_poly.pdbx_strand_id
1 'polypeptide(L)'
;SRSAVPRNRWKCPHCPHVQHNRRGPDLRRHIATHTKQQWVCCGVPLIDAKALGVPFVDGVLANGLGVTIWVFDGIVMVGGCRTTFSRRDAYGRHLKRETGRCWGDMGALYQPGNRGDHAAS
;
A
#
# COMPACT_ATOMS: atom_id res chain seq x y z
N SER A 1 33.95 -29.21 15.26
CA SER A 1 33.64 -27.79 15.50
C SER A 1 33.05 -27.17 14.25
N ARG A 2 31.77 -26.74 14.26
CA ARG A 2 31.18 -26.05 13.10
C ARG A 2 31.39 -24.55 13.27
N SER A 3 32.30 -23.97 12.48
CA SER A 3 32.50 -22.52 12.43
C SER A 3 31.23 -21.86 11.88
N ALA A 4 30.57 -21.03 12.70
CA ALA A 4 29.45 -20.22 12.26
C ALA A 4 30.00 -19.10 11.36
N VAL A 5 29.73 -19.19 10.04
CA VAL A 5 30.01 -18.11 9.10
C VAL A 5 29.35 -16.83 9.63
N PRO A 6 30.09 -15.72 9.80
CA PRO A 6 29.50 -14.49 10.30
C PRO A 6 28.45 -14.01 9.28
N ARG A 7 27.16 -14.16 9.65
CA ARG A 7 26.08 -13.58 8.87
C ARG A 7 26.27 -12.07 8.90
N ASN A 8 26.59 -11.48 7.76
CA ASN A 8 26.64 -10.03 7.64
C ASN A 8 25.25 -9.50 8.00
N ARG A 9 25.10 -8.97 9.22
CA ARG A 9 23.82 -8.46 9.75
C ARG A 9 23.25 -7.28 8.95
N TRP A 10 24.03 -6.74 8.03
CA TRP A 10 23.64 -5.67 7.12
C TRP A 10 23.22 -6.16 5.73
N LYS A 11 23.34 -7.46 5.46
CA LYS A 11 22.93 -8.07 4.19
C LYS A 11 21.44 -8.36 4.23
N CYS A 12 20.75 -8.02 3.14
CA CYS A 12 19.37 -8.43 2.93
C CYS A 12 19.29 -9.96 2.77
N PRO A 13 18.34 -10.64 3.43
CA PRO A 13 18.14 -12.08 3.26
C PRO A 13 17.47 -12.45 1.91
N HIS A 14 16.91 -11.49 1.17
CA HIS A 14 16.12 -11.74 -0.04
C HIS A 14 16.82 -11.32 -1.34
N CYS A 15 17.90 -10.53 -1.27
CA CYS A 15 18.65 -10.09 -2.44
C CYS A 15 20.12 -9.77 -2.10
N PRO A 16 20.96 -9.48 -3.10
CA PRO A 16 22.37 -9.14 -2.87
C PRO A 16 22.64 -7.83 -2.11
N HIS A 17 21.63 -7.00 -1.82
CA HIS A 17 21.79 -5.69 -1.17
C HIS A 17 22.49 -5.78 0.19
N VAL A 18 23.40 -4.84 0.46
CA VAL A 18 24.07 -4.66 1.74
C VAL A 18 23.90 -3.21 2.19
N GLN A 19 23.39 -2.99 3.40
CA GLN A 19 23.17 -1.65 3.92
C GLN A 19 24.50 -0.99 4.36
N HIS A 20 25.08 -0.18 3.49
CA HIS A 20 26.41 0.41 3.67
C HIS A 20 26.51 1.38 4.85
N ASN A 21 25.47 2.19 5.10
CA ASN A 21 25.46 3.15 6.21
C ASN A 21 25.23 2.49 7.58
N ARG A 22 25.05 1.16 7.63
CA ARG A 22 24.87 0.36 8.85
C ARG A 22 23.73 0.87 9.75
N ARG A 23 22.70 1.47 9.16
CA ARG A 23 21.48 1.87 9.88
C ARG A 23 20.45 0.75 9.79
N GLY A 24 20.13 0.17 10.94
CA GLY A 24 19.07 -0.85 11.06
C GLY A 24 17.73 -0.43 10.46
N PRO A 25 17.25 0.81 10.67
CA PRO A 25 16.01 1.29 10.04
C PRO A 25 16.01 1.21 8.51
N ASP A 26 17.14 1.52 7.87
CA ASP A 26 17.23 1.53 6.41
C ASP A 26 17.25 0.11 5.85
N LEU A 27 17.95 -0.81 6.52
CA LEU A 27 17.90 -2.22 6.15
C LEU A 27 16.50 -2.82 6.34
N ARG A 28 15.80 -2.51 7.45
CA ARG A 28 14.42 -2.96 7.65
C ARG A 28 13.49 -2.41 6.57
N ARG A 29 13.65 -1.13 6.20
CA ARG A 29 12.91 -0.52 5.08
C ARG A 29 13.19 -1.24 3.76
N HIS A 30 14.44 -1.58 3.50
CA HIS A 30 14.81 -2.36 2.31
C HIS A 30 14.17 -3.76 2.34
N ILE A 31 14.27 -4.50 3.45
CA ILE A 31 13.66 -5.84 3.57
C ILE A 31 12.15 -5.78 3.36
N ALA A 32 11.48 -4.74 3.87
CA ALA A 32 10.05 -4.53 3.69
C ALA A 32 9.63 -4.39 2.21
N THR A 33 10.54 -4.00 1.30
CA THR A 33 10.22 -3.96 -0.14
C THR A 33 10.10 -5.34 -0.76
N HIS A 34 10.64 -6.38 -0.13
CA HIS A 34 10.51 -7.76 -0.60
C HIS A 34 9.22 -8.42 -0.15
N THR A 35 8.66 -8.02 1.00
CA THR A 35 7.63 -8.81 1.68
C THR A 35 6.23 -8.24 1.61
N LYS A 36 6.02 -6.94 1.38
CA LYS A 36 4.66 -6.38 1.35
C LYS A 36 4.50 -5.24 0.33
N GLN A 37 3.59 -5.41 -0.62
CA GLN A 37 2.88 -4.27 -1.21
C GLN A 37 1.94 -3.73 -0.13
N GLN A 38 2.38 -2.69 0.56
CA GLN A 38 1.73 -2.21 1.77
C GLN A 38 0.59 -1.21 1.50
N TRP A 39 0.59 -0.55 0.35
CA TRP A 39 -0.46 0.38 -0.03
C TRP A 39 -1.07 -0.02 -1.35
N VAL A 40 -2.39 -0.03 -1.41
CA VAL A 40 -3.16 -0.35 -2.61
C VAL A 40 -4.05 0.85 -2.91
N CYS A 41 -4.09 1.29 -4.16
CA CYS A 41 -5.15 2.19 -4.62
C CYS A 41 -6.46 1.40 -4.73
N CYS A 42 -6.98 1.01 -3.58
CA CYS A 42 -8.19 0.21 -3.44
C CYS A 42 -9.45 1.05 -3.61
N GLY A 43 -9.33 2.38 -3.53
CA GLY A 43 -10.47 3.28 -3.50
C GLY A 43 -10.77 3.73 -2.07
N VAL A 44 -12.05 3.97 -1.85
CA VAL A 44 -12.65 4.20 -0.53
C VAL A 44 -13.78 3.18 -0.30
N PRO A 45 -14.18 2.90 0.95
CA PRO A 45 -15.34 2.06 1.21
C PRO A 45 -16.58 2.61 0.51
N LEU A 46 -17.40 1.73 -0.08
CA LEU A 46 -18.62 2.14 -0.78
C LEU A 46 -19.55 2.97 0.11
N ILE A 47 -19.61 2.63 1.40
CA ILE A 47 -20.42 3.33 2.41
C ILE A 47 -19.97 4.79 2.64
N ASP A 48 -18.68 5.09 2.45
CA ASP A 48 -18.11 6.42 2.69
C ASP A 48 -17.99 7.24 1.40
N ALA A 49 -18.19 6.61 0.25
CA ALA A 49 -17.84 7.16 -1.05
C ALA A 49 -18.56 8.49 -1.35
N LYS A 50 -19.83 8.62 -0.96
CA LYS A 50 -20.58 9.88 -1.10
C LYS A 50 -19.99 11.00 -0.23
N ALA A 51 -19.65 10.70 1.02
CA ALA A 51 -19.08 11.68 1.94
C ALA A 51 -17.68 12.13 1.51
N LEU A 52 -16.93 11.25 0.84
CA LEU A 52 -15.59 11.52 0.30
C LEU A 52 -15.60 12.13 -1.11
N GLY A 53 -16.78 12.51 -1.61
CA GLY A 53 -16.93 13.21 -2.89
C GLY A 53 -16.64 12.35 -4.12
N VAL A 54 -16.84 11.03 -4.03
CA VAL A 54 -16.80 10.15 -5.20
C VAL A 54 -18.06 10.44 -6.03
N PRO A 55 -17.93 10.93 -7.28
CA PRO A 55 -19.06 11.41 -8.04
C PRO A 55 -19.70 10.23 -8.77
N PHE A 56 -20.78 9.69 -8.22
CA PHE A 56 -21.59 8.67 -8.90
C PHE A 56 -22.73 9.32 -9.67
N VAL A 57 -22.94 8.89 -10.91
CA VAL A 57 -24.11 9.20 -11.75
C VAL A 57 -24.64 7.86 -12.26
N ASP A 58 -25.87 7.52 -11.91
CA ASP A 58 -26.53 6.26 -12.31
C ASP A 58 -25.69 4.98 -12.06
N GLY A 59 -24.90 4.97 -10.98
CA GLY A 59 -24.02 3.84 -10.64
C GLY A 59 -22.70 3.79 -11.43
N VAL A 60 -22.37 4.83 -12.19
CA VAL A 60 -21.10 5.03 -12.92
C VAL A 60 -20.33 6.22 -12.33
N LEU A 61 -19.00 6.29 -12.44
CA LEU A 61 -18.26 7.48 -12.03
C LEU A 61 -18.57 8.60 -13.03
N ALA A 62 -18.83 9.81 -12.54
CA ALA A 62 -19.22 10.97 -13.37
C ALA A 62 -18.17 11.37 -14.42
N ASN A 63 -16.92 10.90 -14.27
CA ASN A 63 -15.85 11.10 -15.22
C ASN A 63 -15.88 10.12 -16.42
N GLY A 64 -16.94 9.30 -16.55
CA GLY A 64 -17.10 8.32 -17.61
C GLY A 64 -16.21 7.08 -17.46
N LEU A 65 -15.41 6.98 -16.39
CA LEU A 65 -14.71 5.75 -16.06
C LEU A 65 -15.69 4.77 -15.40
N GLY A 66 -15.63 3.50 -15.81
CA GLY A 66 -16.39 2.45 -15.15
C GLY A 66 -16.08 2.45 -13.64
N VAL A 67 -17.12 2.36 -12.81
CA VAL A 67 -16.93 2.20 -11.37
C VAL A 67 -16.23 0.87 -11.14
N THR A 68 -14.95 0.90 -10.80
CA THR A 68 -14.24 -0.29 -10.33
C THR A 68 -14.70 -0.62 -8.91
N ILE A 69 -15.84 -1.28 -8.79
CA ILE A 69 -16.26 -1.94 -7.56
C ILE A 69 -15.44 -3.22 -7.41
N TRP A 70 -14.95 -3.48 -6.21
CA TRP A 70 -14.32 -4.76 -5.87
C TRP A 70 -14.30 -4.98 -4.37
N VAL A 71 -14.09 -6.22 -3.97
CA VAL A 71 -13.87 -6.58 -2.56
C VAL A 71 -12.37 -6.56 -2.30
N PHE A 72 -11.95 -5.74 -1.34
CA PHE A 72 -10.59 -5.70 -0.84
C PHE A 72 -10.63 -5.95 0.66
N ASP A 73 -10.06 -7.09 1.08
CA ASP A 73 -10.01 -7.49 2.49
C ASP A 73 -11.39 -7.49 3.18
N GLY A 74 -12.39 -8.04 2.48
CA GLY A 74 -13.78 -8.12 2.96
C GLY A 74 -14.59 -6.83 2.84
N ILE A 75 -13.98 -5.71 2.43
CA ILE A 75 -14.67 -4.42 2.28
C ILE A 75 -14.97 -4.17 0.80
N VAL A 76 -16.21 -3.75 0.50
CA VAL A 76 -16.57 -3.30 -0.84
C VAL A 76 -15.99 -1.90 -1.06
N MET A 77 -15.02 -1.82 -1.97
CA MET A 77 -14.27 -0.60 -2.28
C MET A 77 -14.62 -0.07 -3.67
N VAL A 78 -14.45 1.24 -3.84
CA VAL A 78 -14.81 1.95 -5.07
C VAL A 78 -13.89 3.12 -5.39
N GLY A 79 -13.70 3.40 -6.69
CA GLY A 79 -12.94 4.57 -7.16
C GLY A 79 -11.42 4.41 -7.10
N GLY A 80 -10.92 3.18 -6.98
CA GLY A 80 -9.49 2.86 -7.03
C GLY A 80 -9.06 2.21 -8.35
N CYS A 81 -7.79 2.38 -8.72
CA CYS A 81 -7.19 1.76 -9.91
C CYS A 81 -6.48 0.42 -9.63
N ARG A 82 -6.51 -0.07 -8.39
CA ARG A 82 -5.88 -1.32 -7.92
C ARG A 82 -4.35 -1.38 -8.05
N THR A 83 -3.70 -0.29 -8.46
CA THR A 83 -2.24 -0.18 -8.46
C THR A 83 -1.70 -0.31 -7.04
N THR A 84 -0.62 -1.07 -6.90
CA THR A 84 0.00 -1.37 -5.61
C THR A 84 1.33 -0.65 -5.44
N PHE A 85 1.64 -0.27 -4.21
CA PHE A 85 2.83 0.48 -3.85
C PHE A 85 3.52 -0.15 -2.65
N SER A 86 4.84 -0.22 -2.71
CA SER A 86 5.68 -0.65 -1.59
C SER A 86 5.90 0.45 -0.55
N ARG A 87 5.46 1.69 -0.81
CA ARG A 87 5.71 2.87 0.03
C ARG A 87 4.50 3.83 0.09
N ARG A 88 4.20 4.34 1.30
CA ARG A 88 3.13 5.31 1.55
C ARG A 88 3.25 6.58 0.70
N ASP A 89 4.46 7.12 0.57
CA ASP A 89 4.69 8.36 -0.18
C ASP A 89 4.48 8.19 -1.69
N ALA A 90 4.78 6.99 -2.23
CA ALA A 90 4.51 6.68 -3.63
C ALA A 90 3.00 6.63 -3.89
N TYR A 91 2.25 5.99 -2.97
CA TYR A 91 0.79 6.02 -3.00
C TYR A 91 0.22 7.44 -2.86
N GLY A 92 0.79 8.27 -1.98
CA GLY A 92 0.39 9.67 -1.84
C GLY A 92 0.61 10.51 -3.09
N ARG A 93 1.75 10.33 -3.76
CA ARG A 93 2.00 10.99 -5.05
C ARG A 93 1.04 10.51 -6.12
N HIS A 94 0.67 9.23 -6.11
CA HIS A 94 -0.34 8.69 -7.00
C HIS A 94 -1.70 9.38 -6.81
N LEU A 95 -2.21 9.46 -5.58
CA LEU A 95 -3.49 10.14 -5.32
C LEU A 95 -3.50 11.60 -5.77
N LYS A 96 -2.41 12.33 -5.55
CA LYS A 96 -2.27 13.71 -6.03
C LYS A 96 -2.31 13.83 -7.55
N ARG A 97 -1.58 12.94 -8.26
CA ARG A 97 -1.52 12.93 -9.73
C ARG A 97 -2.85 12.51 -10.36
N GLU A 98 -3.55 11.57 -9.74
CA GLU A 98 -4.81 11.00 -10.23
C GLU A 98 -6.04 11.68 -9.61
N THR A 99 -5.92 12.96 -9.20
CA THR A 99 -7.05 13.72 -8.64
C THR A 99 -8.25 13.69 -9.60
N GLY A 100 -9.43 13.30 -9.10
CA GLY A 100 -10.64 13.14 -9.91
C GLY A 100 -10.72 11.84 -10.72
N ARG A 101 -9.69 10.98 -10.67
CA ARG A 101 -9.68 9.64 -11.28
C ARG A 101 -9.55 8.53 -10.24
N CYS A 102 -8.78 8.77 -9.18
CA CYS A 102 -8.62 7.87 -8.05
C CYS A 102 -9.00 8.57 -6.75
N TRP A 103 -9.76 7.86 -5.93
CA TRP A 103 -10.08 8.25 -4.55
C TRP A 103 -9.37 7.29 -3.60
N GLY A 104 -8.99 7.80 -2.44
CA GLY A 104 -8.35 6.99 -1.43
C GLY A 104 -7.79 7.79 -0.28
N ASP A 105 -7.46 7.08 0.78
CA ASP A 105 -6.90 7.64 2.00
C ASP A 105 -5.61 6.90 2.36
N MET A 106 -4.51 7.66 2.48
CA MET A 106 -3.21 7.14 2.89
C MET A 106 -3.14 6.82 4.38
N GLY A 107 -4.03 7.37 5.21
CA GLY A 107 -4.10 7.15 6.66
C GLY A 107 -5.08 6.08 7.08
N ALA A 108 -5.95 5.63 6.18
CA ALA A 108 -7.00 4.68 6.52
C ALA A 108 -6.47 3.31 6.98
N LEU A 109 -7.16 2.72 7.95
CA LEU A 109 -6.82 1.40 8.50
C LEU A 109 -7.03 0.26 7.50
N TYR A 110 -7.86 0.45 6.48
CA TYR A 110 -8.00 -0.55 5.42
C TYR A 110 -6.73 -0.70 4.58
N GLN A 111 -5.78 0.25 4.64
CA GLN A 111 -4.47 0.10 4.00
C GLN A 111 -3.60 -0.88 4.80
N PRO A 112 -3.10 -1.96 4.19
CA PRO A 112 -2.27 -2.96 4.88
C PRO A 112 -1.05 -2.34 5.60
N GLY A 113 -0.44 -1.31 5.02
CA GLY A 113 0.72 -0.61 5.58
C GLY A 113 0.44 0.26 6.80
N ASN A 114 -0.84 0.52 7.13
CA ASN A 114 -1.24 1.27 8.32
C ASN A 114 -1.67 0.35 9.47
N ARG A 115 -1.88 -0.93 9.19
CA ARG A 115 -2.10 -1.96 10.20
C ARG A 115 -0.70 -2.36 10.67
N GLY A 116 -0.32 -1.97 11.89
CA GLY A 116 0.93 -2.44 12.49
C GLY A 116 1.02 -3.98 12.47
N ASP A 117 2.17 -4.55 12.80
CA ASP A 117 2.37 -6.00 12.88
C ASP A 117 1.58 -6.66 14.04
N HIS A 118 0.28 -6.38 14.18
CA HIS A 118 -0.65 -7.02 15.12
C HIS A 118 -1.15 -8.39 14.61
N ALA A 119 -0.45 -9.00 13.66
CA ALA A 119 -0.66 -10.37 13.21
C ALA A 119 0.49 -11.26 13.69
N ALA A 120 0.68 -11.30 15.00
CA ALA A 120 1.43 -12.34 15.70
C ALA A 120 0.94 -12.36 17.15
N SER A 121 -0.20 -13.03 17.36
CA SER A 121 -0.52 -13.66 18.65
C SER A 121 -0.15 -15.13 18.54
#